data_AF-A0A2S1SJT3-F1
#
_entry.id   AF-A0A2S1SJT3-F1
#
_cell.length_a   1.000
_cell.length_b   1.000
_cell.length_c   1.000
_cell.angle_alpha   90.00
_cell.angle_beta   90.00
_cell.angle_gamma   90.00
#
_symmetry.space_group_name_H-M   'P 1'
#
loop_
_entity.id
_entity.type
_entity.pdbx_description
1 polymer ?
#
loop_
_entity_poly.entity_id
_entity_poly.type
_entity_poly.pdbx_seq_one_letter_code
_entity_poly.pdbx_strand_id
1 'polypeptide(L)'
;MKNKIYFLLLCCCFISYKIQAQDRLEVFFDFNKYDINPAAKEKLDRWLSENKNIEVTKIYGYCDWKGTNGYNDTLSLKRVSQIYNYMISNQVTVAPGYETKGFGEDFTQSKVQSENRKVLVIYEPKKPKPELVVPKTKYQTLTEQVKTAKAGDLIKLENINFFNNSDAVVPKSKPVLAELLCIMEDNPKLKIEIQGHICCQTQGDVNDISTKRAKAVHTYLIRNKIKSDRLSFKGYGVTRPMHPIPEKNSQEEDDNRRVEILIVSN
;
A
#
# COMPACT_ATOMS: atom_id res chain seq x y z
N MET A 1 70.79 -18.24 10.58
CA MET A 1 69.51 -17.59 10.23
C MET A 1 68.40 -18.63 10.29
N LYS A 2 67.52 -18.58 11.29
CA LYS A 2 66.38 -19.50 11.44
C LYS A 2 65.11 -18.78 10.98
N ASN A 3 64.55 -19.19 9.85
CA ASN A 3 63.30 -18.65 9.31
C ASN A 3 62.11 -19.18 10.12
N LYS A 4 61.39 -18.29 10.80
CA LYS A 4 60.09 -18.59 11.42
C LYS A 4 59.01 -18.43 10.35
N ILE A 5 58.42 -19.54 9.93
CA ILE A 5 57.23 -19.56 9.07
C ILE A 5 56.02 -19.32 9.96
N TYR A 6 55.31 -18.21 9.75
CA TYR A 6 54.03 -17.93 10.40
C TYR A 6 52.91 -18.61 9.61
N PHE A 7 52.24 -19.58 10.25
CA PHE A 7 51.06 -20.23 9.70
C PHE A 7 49.86 -19.31 9.92
N LEU A 8 49.42 -18.62 8.86
CA LEU A 8 48.21 -17.79 8.89
C LEU A 8 47.00 -18.73 8.89
N LEU A 9 46.40 -18.92 10.07
CA LEU A 9 45.22 -19.76 10.26
C LEU A 9 44.00 -19.00 9.72
N LEU A 10 43.66 -19.26 8.45
CA LEU A 10 42.50 -18.68 7.78
C LEU A 10 41.23 -19.28 8.41
N CYS A 11 40.66 -18.59 9.40
CA CYS A 11 39.40 -18.97 10.04
C CYS A 11 38.25 -18.69 9.05
N CYS A 12 37.91 -19.68 8.22
CA CYS A 12 36.71 -19.64 7.38
C CYS A 12 35.47 -19.73 8.29
N CYS A 13 34.94 -18.58 8.72
CA CYS A 13 33.60 -18.48 9.27
C CYS A 13 32.59 -18.82 8.17
N PHE A 14 32.15 -20.09 8.12
CA PHE A 14 30.97 -20.49 7.36
C PHE A 14 29.73 -19.85 8.00
N ILE A 15 29.37 -18.64 7.55
CA ILE A 15 28.08 -18.04 7.86
C ILE A 15 27.00 -18.91 7.21
N SER A 16 26.38 -19.77 8.00
CA SER A 16 25.28 -20.61 7.55
C SER A 16 24.04 -19.72 7.38
N TYR A 17 23.79 -19.24 6.16
CA TYR A 17 22.53 -18.57 5.87
C TYR A 17 21.40 -19.58 5.95
N LYS A 18 20.61 -19.53 7.03
CA LYS A 18 19.34 -20.27 7.10
C LYS A 18 18.37 -19.62 6.11
N ILE A 19 18.11 -20.29 4.99
CA ILE A 19 17.02 -19.93 4.08
C ILE A 19 15.72 -20.19 4.84
N GLN A 20 15.06 -19.13 5.29
CA GLN A 20 13.74 -19.23 5.90
C GLN A 20 12.70 -19.38 4.79
N ALA A 21 11.99 -20.50 4.76
CA ALA A 21 10.91 -20.73 3.81
C ALA A 21 9.69 -19.86 4.15
N GLN A 22 8.94 -19.42 3.12
CA GLN A 22 7.69 -18.69 3.31
C GLN A 22 6.53 -19.67 3.48
N ASP A 23 5.69 -19.41 4.48
CA ASP A 23 4.50 -20.22 4.78
C ASP A 23 3.32 -19.79 3.91
N ARG A 24 2.34 -20.69 3.78
CA ARG A 24 1.23 -20.55 2.82
C ARG A 24 -0.10 -20.93 3.46
N LEU A 25 -1.11 -20.08 3.25
CA LEU A 25 -2.51 -20.35 3.57
C LEU A 25 -3.34 -20.32 2.29
N GLU A 26 -4.06 -21.40 2.02
CA GLU A 26 -5.03 -21.45 0.93
C GLU A 26 -6.46 -21.31 1.47
N VAL A 27 -7.22 -20.36 0.94
CA VAL A 27 -8.62 -20.12 1.31
C VAL A 27 -9.51 -20.38 0.10
N PHE A 28 -10.45 -21.30 0.22
CA PHE A 28 -11.28 -21.76 -0.89
C PHE A 28 -12.63 -21.04 -0.93
N PHE A 29 -13.19 -20.91 -2.13
CA PHE A 29 -14.44 -20.21 -2.39
C PHE A 29 -15.45 -21.11 -3.10
N ASP A 30 -16.73 -20.81 -2.85
CA ASP A 30 -17.82 -21.46 -3.56
C ASP A 30 -17.84 -21.06 -5.04
N PHE A 31 -18.53 -21.88 -5.84
CA PHE A 31 -18.65 -21.64 -7.27
C PHE A 31 -19.24 -20.25 -7.52
N ASN A 32 -18.55 -19.48 -8.37
CA ASN A 32 -18.94 -18.13 -8.76
C ASN A 32 -19.14 -17.12 -7.61
N LYS A 33 -18.58 -17.38 -6.42
CA LYS A 33 -18.68 -16.50 -5.25
C LYS A 33 -17.33 -15.90 -4.89
N TYR A 34 -17.36 -14.70 -4.34
CA TYR A 34 -16.19 -14.05 -3.72
C TYR A 34 -16.38 -13.79 -2.23
N ASP A 35 -17.59 -13.96 -1.69
CA ASP A 35 -17.84 -13.85 -0.27
C ASP A 35 -17.14 -14.99 0.49
N ILE A 36 -16.64 -14.69 1.69
CA ILE A 36 -15.99 -15.68 2.55
C ILE A 36 -17.07 -16.62 3.09
N ASN A 37 -17.07 -17.87 2.63
CA ASN A 37 -18.01 -18.88 3.12
C ASN A 37 -17.66 -19.34 4.55
N PRO A 38 -18.55 -20.07 5.25
CA PRO A 38 -18.32 -20.47 6.63
C PRO A 38 -17.03 -21.29 6.84
N ALA A 39 -16.72 -22.21 5.93
CA ALA A 39 -15.51 -23.04 6.01
C ALA A 39 -14.23 -22.21 5.84
N ALA A 40 -14.23 -21.26 4.90
CA ALA A 40 -13.14 -20.31 4.70
C ALA A 40 -12.95 -19.42 5.93
N LYS A 41 -14.05 -18.94 6.53
CA LYS A 41 -14.02 -18.14 7.74
C LYS A 41 -13.43 -18.92 8.92
N GLU A 42 -13.89 -20.13 9.18
CA GLU A 42 -13.35 -20.99 10.25
C GLU A 42 -11.84 -21.24 10.04
N LYS A 43 -11.43 -21.49 8.80
CA LYS A 43 -10.01 -21.68 8.46
C LYS A 43 -9.19 -20.42 8.72
N LEU A 44 -9.68 -19.25 8.33
CA LEU A 44 -9.04 -17.96 8.60
C LEU A 44 -8.94 -17.70 10.10
N ASP A 45 -10.00 -17.94 10.86
CA ASP A 45 -10.03 -17.74 12.31
C ASP A 45 -9.01 -18.62 13.03
N ARG A 46 -8.96 -19.90 12.65
CA ARG A 46 -7.94 -20.84 13.15
C ARG A 46 -6.54 -20.33 12.82
N TRP A 47 -6.30 -19.97 11.57
CA TRP A 47 -5.00 -19.46 11.14
C TRP A 47 -4.58 -18.21 11.92
N LEU A 48 -5.49 -17.26 12.16
CA LEU A 48 -5.23 -16.08 12.98
C LEU A 48 -4.84 -16.44 14.42
N SER A 49 -5.50 -17.46 15.00
CA SER A 49 -5.20 -17.89 16.37
C SER A 49 -3.80 -18.51 16.52
N GLU A 50 -3.34 -19.18 15.46
CA GLU A 50 -2.05 -19.87 15.38
C GLU A 50 -0.89 -18.94 14.98
N ASN A 51 -1.18 -17.86 14.23
CA ASN A 51 -0.18 -17.02 13.58
C ASN A 51 -0.24 -15.56 14.07
N LYS A 52 0.18 -15.33 15.32
CA LYS A 52 0.10 -13.99 15.95
C LYS A 52 1.24 -13.03 15.59
N ASN A 53 2.39 -13.54 15.19
CA ASN A 53 3.58 -12.75 14.90
C ASN A 53 4.11 -13.01 13.48
N ILE A 54 3.26 -12.73 12.50
CA ILE A 54 3.58 -12.89 11.08
C ILE A 54 3.38 -11.57 10.34
N GLU A 55 3.92 -11.51 9.12
CA GLU A 55 3.54 -10.53 8.12
C GLU A 55 3.23 -11.21 6.79
N VAL A 56 2.17 -10.76 6.14
CA VAL A 56 1.75 -11.28 4.83
C VAL A 56 2.54 -10.60 3.73
N THR A 57 3.22 -11.38 2.88
CA THR A 57 4.06 -10.88 1.79
C THR A 57 3.36 -10.93 0.44
N LYS A 58 2.42 -11.86 0.21
CA LYS A 58 1.69 -11.99 -1.07
C LYS A 58 0.26 -12.45 -0.86
N ILE A 59 -0.64 -11.97 -1.71
CA ILE A 59 -2.05 -12.43 -1.76
C ILE A 59 -2.45 -12.62 -3.22
N TYR A 60 -2.64 -13.87 -3.61
CA TYR A 60 -2.96 -14.24 -4.99
C TYR A 60 -4.33 -14.88 -5.09
N GLY A 61 -5.15 -14.42 -6.04
CA GLY A 61 -6.49 -14.96 -6.29
C GLY A 61 -6.53 -15.81 -7.55
N TYR A 62 -7.34 -16.86 -7.51
CA TYR A 62 -7.51 -17.83 -8.60
C TYR A 62 -8.99 -18.16 -8.80
N CYS A 63 -9.34 -18.50 -10.04
CA CYS A 63 -10.64 -19.01 -10.47
C CYS A 63 -10.47 -20.30 -11.26
N ASP A 64 -11.55 -21.08 -11.39
CA ASP A 64 -11.60 -22.19 -12.34
C ASP A 64 -11.79 -21.68 -13.78
N TRP A 65 -11.57 -22.54 -14.79
CA TRP A 65 -11.71 -22.22 -16.22
C TRP A 65 -13.12 -21.83 -16.68
N LYS A 66 -14.12 -21.88 -15.80
CA LYS A 66 -15.51 -21.59 -16.16
C LYS A 66 -15.76 -20.09 -16.16
N GLY A 67 -15.75 -19.49 -17.35
CA GLY A 67 -16.08 -18.07 -17.54
C GLY A 67 -15.34 -17.48 -18.74
N THR A 68 -15.41 -16.16 -18.89
CA THR A 68 -14.49 -15.43 -19.77
C THR A 68 -13.26 -15.00 -18.96
N ASN A 69 -12.10 -14.85 -19.59
CA ASN A 69 -10.85 -14.47 -18.90
C ASN A 69 -11.04 -13.19 -18.06
N GLY A 70 -11.63 -12.14 -18.64
CA GLY A 70 -11.87 -10.88 -17.91
C GLY A 70 -12.85 -11.01 -16.73
N TYR A 71 -13.80 -11.94 -16.81
CA TYR A 71 -14.69 -12.26 -15.69
C TYR A 71 -13.93 -12.94 -14.55
N ASN A 72 -13.12 -13.94 -14.88
CA ASN A 72 -12.32 -14.69 -13.92
C ASN A 72 -11.23 -13.82 -13.25
N ASP A 73 -10.64 -12.88 -14.00
CA ASP A 73 -9.71 -11.89 -13.46
C ASP A 73 -10.39 -11.00 -12.42
N THR A 74 -11.56 -10.47 -12.77
CA THR A 74 -12.35 -9.63 -11.86
C THR A 74 -12.78 -10.40 -10.61
N LEU A 75 -13.25 -11.64 -10.76
CA LEU A 75 -13.70 -12.49 -9.65
C LEU A 75 -12.53 -12.85 -8.72
N SER A 76 -11.36 -13.19 -9.27
CA SER A 76 -10.18 -13.49 -8.48
C SER A 76 -9.67 -12.29 -7.68
N LEU A 77 -9.70 -11.08 -8.26
CA LEU A 77 -9.37 -9.84 -7.55
C LEU A 77 -10.37 -9.50 -6.45
N LYS A 78 -11.67 -9.75 -6.67
CA LYS A 78 -12.70 -9.57 -5.62
C LYS A 78 -12.43 -10.49 -4.42
N ARG A 79 -12.09 -11.76 -4.66
CA ARG A 79 -11.69 -12.70 -3.60
C ARG A 79 -10.46 -12.22 -2.83
N VAL A 80 -9.42 -11.76 -3.54
CA VAL A 80 -8.23 -11.16 -2.91
C VAL A 80 -8.61 -9.99 -2.01
N SER A 81 -9.49 -9.10 -2.48
CA SER A 81 -9.96 -7.96 -1.69
C SER A 81 -10.70 -8.40 -0.43
N GLN A 82 -11.57 -9.44 -0.50
CA GLN A 82 -12.27 -9.97 0.68
C GLN A 82 -11.30 -10.52 1.72
N ILE A 83 -10.33 -11.33 1.31
CA ILE A 83 -9.32 -11.89 2.23
C ILE A 83 -8.44 -10.78 2.82
N TYR A 84 -8.01 -9.81 2.00
CA TYR A 84 -7.26 -8.66 2.48
C TYR A 84 -8.04 -7.88 3.55
N ASN A 85 -9.28 -7.50 3.27
CA ASN A 85 -10.11 -6.75 4.21
C ASN A 85 -10.35 -7.54 5.50
N TYR A 86 -10.59 -8.85 5.40
CA TYR A 86 -10.72 -9.73 6.55
C TYR A 86 -9.47 -9.69 7.43
N MET A 87 -8.29 -9.89 6.85
CA MET A 87 -7.02 -9.89 7.56
C MET A 87 -6.73 -8.54 8.22
N ILE A 88 -6.94 -7.42 7.50
CA ILE A 88 -6.71 -6.08 8.06
C ILE A 88 -7.69 -5.75 9.20
N SER A 89 -8.97 -6.11 9.06
CA SER A 89 -9.96 -5.91 10.13
C SER A 89 -9.63 -6.72 11.41
N ASN A 90 -8.90 -7.83 11.25
CA ASN A 90 -8.38 -8.65 12.34
C ASN A 90 -6.91 -8.34 12.69
N GLN A 91 -6.40 -7.16 12.32
CA GLN A 91 -5.09 -6.64 12.72
C GLN A 91 -3.88 -7.45 12.22
N VAL A 92 -4.03 -8.24 11.15
CA VAL A 92 -2.89 -8.90 10.49
C VAL A 92 -2.02 -7.85 9.81
N THR A 93 -0.71 -7.93 10.03
CA THR A 93 0.25 -7.06 9.35
C THR A 93 0.52 -7.57 7.93
N VAL A 94 0.58 -6.67 6.95
CA VAL A 94 1.13 -6.94 5.62
C VAL A 94 2.53 -6.34 5.52
N ALA A 95 3.45 -7.06 4.89
CA ALA A 95 4.82 -6.62 4.69
C ALA A 95 4.87 -5.37 3.81
N PRO A 96 5.83 -4.45 4.02
CA PRO A 96 6.09 -3.38 3.07
C PRO A 96 6.36 -3.94 1.66
N GLY A 97 5.65 -3.43 0.66
CA GLY A 97 5.78 -3.92 -0.72
C GLY A 97 5.13 -5.28 -0.99
N TYR A 98 4.23 -5.75 -0.12
CA TYR A 98 3.45 -6.96 -0.37
C TYR A 98 2.76 -6.92 -1.74
N GLU A 99 2.68 -8.09 -2.37
CA GLU A 99 2.13 -8.23 -3.71
C GLU A 99 0.66 -8.70 -3.66
N THR A 100 -0.18 -8.14 -4.52
CA THR A 100 -1.53 -8.65 -4.75
C THR A 100 -1.77 -8.86 -6.23
N LYS A 101 -2.30 -10.02 -6.61
CA LYS A 101 -2.62 -10.31 -8.01
C LYS A 101 -3.81 -11.26 -8.12
N GLY A 102 -4.72 -10.97 -9.04
CA GLY A 102 -5.72 -11.92 -9.50
C GLY A 102 -5.21 -12.58 -10.76
N PHE A 103 -5.03 -13.90 -10.73
CA PHE A 103 -4.60 -14.68 -11.88
C PHE A 103 -5.78 -15.17 -12.73
N GLY A 104 -7.02 -15.02 -12.25
CA GLY A 104 -8.17 -15.64 -12.92
C GLY A 104 -7.92 -17.13 -13.13
N GLU A 105 -7.91 -17.55 -14.40
CA GLU A 105 -7.60 -18.92 -14.82
C GLU A 105 -6.17 -19.12 -15.36
N ASP A 106 -5.36 -18.05 -15.41
CA ASP A 106 -3.99 -18.02 -15.95
C ASP A 106 -2.97 -18.59 -14.96
N PHE A 107 -3.09 -19.90 -14.72
CA PHE A 107 -2.17 -20.71 -13.91
C PHE A 107 -2.37 -22.20 -14.20
N THR A 108 -1.48 -23.05 -13.67
CA THR A 108 -1.64 -24.50 -13.75
C THR A 108 -2.81 -24.98 -12.88
N GLN A 109 -3.92 -25.36 -13.52
CA GLN A 109 -5.12 -25.79 -12.83
C GLN A 109 -5.04 -27.24 -12.31
N SER A 110 -5.61 -27.47 -11.12
CA SER A 110 -5.90 -28.80 -10.62
C SER A 110 -7.02 -29.45 -11.44
N LYS A 111 -6.99 -30.78 -11.53
CA LYS A 111 -8.08 -31.58 -12.08
C LYS A 111 -9.35 -31.44 -11.23
N VAL A 112 -9.19 -31.18 -9.93
CA VAL A 112 -10.29 -30.95 -8.99
C VAL A 112 -10.66 -29.47 -9.03
N GLN A 113 -11.76 -29.15 -9.71
CA GLN A 113 -12.15 -27.76 -9.99
C GLN A 113 -12.34 -26.90 -8.74
N SER A 114 -12.78 -27.48 -7.62
CA SER A 114 -12.92 -26.74 -6.36
C SER A 114 -11.61 -26.25 -5.79
N GLU A 115 -10.49 -26.89 -6.11
CA GLU A 115 -9.17 -26.47 -5.64
C GLU A 115 -8.64 -25.23 -6.38
N ASN A 116 -9.20 -24.91 -7.54
CA ASN A 116 -8.81 -23.77 -8.36
C ASN A 116 -9.47 -22.46 -7.88
N ARG A 117 -10.58 -22.55 -7.13
CA ARG A 117 -11.30 -21.40 -6.59
C ARG A 117 -10.72 -21.01 -5.24
N LYS A 118 -9.56 -20.35 -5.25
CA LYS A 118 -8.85 -20.03 -4.00
C LYS A 118 -8.19 -18.68 -4.00
N VAL A 119 -7.86 -18.24 -2.79
CA VAL A 119 -6.85 -17.22 -2.52
C VAL A 119 -5.68 -17.87 -1.80
N LEU A 120 -4.47 -17.65 -2.30
CA LEU A 120 -3.22 -18.03 -1.66
C LEU A 120 -2.65 -16.82 -0.93
N VAL A 121 -2.52 -16.92 0.38
CA VAL A 121 -1.82 -15.96 1.23
C VAL A 121 -0.44 -16.54 1.53
N ILE A 122 0.61 -15.80 1.21
CA ILE A 122 1.99 -16.14 1.55
C ILE A 122 2.45 -15.21 2.65
N TYR A 123 3.03 -15.77 3.71
CA TYR A 123 3.41 -15.03 4.89
C TYR A 123 4.71 -15.56 5.48
N GLU A 124 5.32 -14.78 6.34
CA GLU A 124 6.52 -15.16 7.07
C GLU A 124 6.43 -14.66 8.52
N PRO A 125 7.13 -15.32 9.47
CA PRO A 125 7.34 -14.77 10.79
C PRO A 125 7.81 -13.32 10.71
N LYS A 126 7.10 -12.44 11.42
CA LYS A 126 7.42 -11.02 11.45
C LYS A 126 8.81 -10.90 12.02
N LYS A 127 9.74 -10.45 11.18
CA LYS A 127 11.10 -10.21 11.64
C LYS A 127 11.03 -9.19 12.77
N PRO A 128 11.74 -9.40 13.90
CA PRO A 128 11.82 -8.38 14.92
C PRO A 128 12.25 -7.11 14.19
N LYS A 129 11.36 -6.11 14.19
CA LYS A 129 11.62 -4.83 13.56
C LYS A 129 12.97 -4.42 14.14
N PRO A 130 14.04 -4.31 13.33
CA PRO A 130 15.27 -3.71 13.82
C PRO A 130 14.81 -2.42 14.46
N GLU A 131 15.06 -2.25 15.76
CA GLU A 131 14.79 -1.00 16.43
C GLU A 131 15.41 0.06 15.54
N LEU A 132 14.55 0.91 14.95
CA LEU A 132 14.89 1.62 13.73
C LEU A 132 16.02 2.60 14.04
N VAL A 133 17.26 2.18 13.86
CA VAL A 133 18.34 3.07 13.45
C VAL A 133 18.17 3.33 11.95
N VAL A 134 16.95 3.70 11.54
CA VAL A 134 16.71 4.21 10.20
C VAL A 134 17.40 5.56 10.17
N PRO A 135 18.23 5.86 9.15
CA PRO A 135 18.74 7.19 8.94
C PRO A 135 17.54 8.12 8.83
N LYS A 136 17.37 8.88 9.91
CA LYS A 136 16.42 9.96 10.14
C LYS A 136 16.21 10.83 8.88
N THR A 137 17.23 10.93 8.03
CA THR A 137 17.34 11.82 6.88
C THR A 137 16.32 11.70 5.74
N LYS A 138 15.52 10.62 5.60
CA LYS A 138 14.58 10.49 4.45
C LYS A 138 13.08 10.61 4.78
N TYR A 139 12.68 10.34 6.02
CA TYR A 139 11.31 10.58 6.52
C TYR A 139 11.23 11.81 7.45
N GLN A 140 12.33 12.56 7.60
CA GLN A 140 12.37 13.79 8.39
C GLN A 140 11.76 15.00 7.68
N THR A 141 11.36 14.91 6.41
CA THR A 141 10.96 16.10 5.64
C THR A 141 9.54 16.55 5.93
N LEU A 142 8.52 15.67 5.86
CA LEU A 142 7.12 16.10 6.01
C LEU A 142 6.81 16.51 7.45
N THR A 143 7.27 15.74 8.43
CA THR A 143 7.08 16.07 9.85
C THR A 143 7.72 17.41 10.22
N GLU A 144 8.95 17.69 9.78
CA GLU A 144 9.60 18.98 10.06
C GLU A 144 8.98 20.14 9.25
N GLN A 145 8.55 19.90 8.01
CA GLN A 145 7.79 20.87 7.22
C GLN A 145 6.50 21.26 7.96
N VAL A 146 5.70 20.31 8.43
CA VAL A 146 4.47 20.60 9.15
C VAL A 146 4.74 21.29 10.50
N LYS A 147 5.78 20.88 11.22
CA LYS A 147 6.17 21.47 12.50
C LYS A 147 6.56 22.94 12.39
N THR A 148 7.18 23.33 11.27
CA THR A 148 7.63 24.71 11.02
C THR A 148 6.63 25.54 10.21
N ALA A 149 5.62 24.90 9.63
CA ALA A 149 4.63 25.54 8.79
C ALA A 149 3.69 26.46 9.58
N LYS A 150 3.15 27.44 8.88
CA LYS A 150 2.17 28.42 9.35
C LYS A 150 0.88 28.27 8.55
N ALA A 151 -0.21 28.79 9.09
CA ALA A 151 -1.46 28.89 8.33
C ALA A 151 -1.23 29.59 6.99
N GLY A 152 -1.67 28.97 5.90
CA GLY A 152 -1.43 29.41 4.52
C GLY A 152 -0.33 28.64 3.80
N ASP A 153 0.54 27.93 4.51
CA ASP A 153 1.62 27.16 3.88
C ASP A 153 1.07 25.94 3.14
N LEU A 154 1.61 25.69 1.95
CA LEU A 154 1.25 24.58 1.09
C LEU A 154 2.41 23.58 1.05
N ILE A 155 2.14 22.34 1.43
CA ILE A 155 3.16 21.28 1.52
C ILE A 155 2.80 20.15 0.57
N LYS A 156 3.70 19.81 -0.34
CA LYS A 156 3.54 18.68 -1.27
C LYS A 156 3.72 17.35 -0.53
N LEU A 157 2.77 16.44 -0.72
CA LEU A 157 2.90 15.07 -0.22
C LEU A 157 3.76 14.26 -1.19
N GLU A 158 5.05 14.18 -0.91
CA GLU A 158 5.98 13.44 -1.77
C GLU A 158 5.65 11.95 -1.83
N ASN A 159 5.79 11.35 -3.01
CA ASN A 159 5.55 9.92 -3.27
C ASN A 159 4.08 9.44 -3.14
N ILE A 160 3.10 10.34 -3.15
CA ILE A 160 1.67 9.96 -3.27
C ILE A 160 1.28 9.74 -4.73
N ASN A 161 0.90 8.51 -5.07
CA ASN A 161 0.58 8.10 -6.43
C ASN A 161 -0.73 7.32 -6.46
N PHE A 162 -1.40 7.36 -7.62
CA PHE A 162 -2.70 6.74 -7.85
C PHE A 162 -2.65 5.88 -9.12
N PHE A 163 -3.51 4.88 -9.20
CA PHE A 163 -3.70 4.15 -10.45
C PHE A 163 -4.22 5.08 -11.56
N ASN A 164 -3.92 4.73 -12.81
CA ASN A 164 -4.24 5.57 -13.96
C ASN A 164 -5.75 5.88 -14.02
N ASN A 165 -6.10 7.15 -14.26
CA ASN A 165 -7.49 7.65 -14.25
C ASN A 165 -8.32 7.24 -13.02
N SER A 166 -7.68 7.04 -11.87
CA SER A 166 -8.33 6.58 -10.64
C SER A 166 -7.90 7.42 -9.42
N ASP A 167 -8.70 7.30 -8.36
CA ASP A 167 -8.46 7.76 -6.99
C ASP A 167 -7.96 6.64 -6.07
N ALA A 168 -7.76 5.43 -6.60
CA ALA A 168 -7.14 4.33 -5.88
C ALA A 168 -5.63 4.60 -5.69
N VAL A 169 -5.22 4.77 -4.43
CA VAL A 169 -3.82 4.99 -4.03
C VAL A 169 -3.01 3.71 -4.24
N VAL A 170 -1.84 3.83 -4.87
CA VAL A 170 -0.96 2.66 -5.09
C VAL A 170 -0.32 2.20 -3.77
N PRO A 171 -0.02 0.89 -3.59
CA PRO A 171 0.56 0.38 -2.35
C PRO A 171 1.83 1.09 -1.88
N LYS A 172 2.70 1.50 -2.83
CA LYS A 172 3.95 2.21 -2.53
C LYS A 172 3.74 3.59 -1.88
N SER A 173 2.55 4.16 -2.00
CA SER A 173 2.19 5.46 -1.43
C SER A 173 1.52 5.38 -0.06
N LYS A 174 1.21 4.18 0.44
CA LYS A 174 0.66 3.97 1.78
C LYS A 174 1.54 4.52 2.92
N PRO A 175 2.89 4.45 2.87
CA PRO A 175 3.73 5.02 3.92
C PRO A 175 3.53 6.52 4.11
N VAL A 176 3.31 7.28 3.03
CA VAL A 176 3.08 8.73 3.07
C VAL A 176 1.75 9.05 3.75
N LEU A 177 0.72 8.24 3.48
CA LEU A 177 -0.57 8.36 4.17
C LEU A 177 -0.46 8.05 5.66
N ALA A 178 0.32 7.03 6.02
CA ALA A 178 0.56 6.67 7.42
C ALA A 178 1.36 7.76 8.14
N GLU A 179 2.35 8.37 7.49
CA GLU A 179 3.09 9.51 8.03
C GLU A 179 2.17 10.71 8.28
N LEU A 180 1.34 11.07 7.30
CA LEU A 180 0.35 12.15 7.45
C LEU A 180 -0.65 11.85 8.59
N LEU A 181 -1.06 10.59 8.76
CA LEU A 181 -1.90 10.18 9.88
C LEU A 181 -1.20 10.43 11.23
N CYS A 182 0.04 9.95 11.40
CA CYS A 182 0.81 10.19 12.63
C CYS A 182 0.94 11.69 12.92
N ILE A 183 1.25 12.51 11.92
CA ILE A 183 1.33 13.97 12.06
C ILE A 183 0.00 14.55 12.55
N MET A 184 -1.13 14.10 12.00
CA MET A 184 -2.46 14.56 12.42
C MET A 184 -2.84 14.09 13.83
N GLU A 185 -2.37 12.92 14.27
CA GLU A 185 -2.55 12.40 15.63
C GLU A 185 -1.71 13.18 16.65
N ASP A 186 -0.43 13.43 16.33
CA ASP A 186 0.52 14.14 17.19
C ASP A 186 0.20 15.64 17.32
N ASN A 187 -0.53 16.21 16.36
CA ASN A 187 -0.89 17.63 16.32
C ASN A 187 -2.42 17.82 16.37
N PRO A 188 -3.08 17.67 17.53
CA PRO A 188 -4.54 17.63 17.63
C PRO A 188 -5.27 18.92 17.21
N LYS A 189 -4.56 20.06 17.15
CA LYS A 189 -5.07 21.36 16.69
C LYS A 189 -4.91 21.58 15.19
N LEU A 190 -4.08 20.77 14.53
CA LEU A 190 -3.77 20.89 13.12
C LEU A 190 -5.04 20.67 12.28
N LYS A 191 -5.33 21.64 11.43
CA LYS A 191 -6.37 21.58 10.40
C LYS A 191 -5.73 21.75 9.02
N ILE A 192 -6.15 20.92 8.08
CA ILE A 192 -5.59 20.92 6.72
C ILE A 192 -6.69 20.88 5.65
N GLU A 193 -6.42 21.51 4.51
CA GLU A 193 -7.14 21.27 3.26
C GLU A 193 -6.27 20.43 2.32
N ILE A 194 -6.79 19.30 1.86
CA ILE A 194 -6.09 18.42 0.92
C ILE A 194 -6.41 18.86 -0.51
N GLN A 195 -5.39 19.18 -1.29
CA GLN A 195 -5.53 19.72 -2.63
C GLN A 195 -5.05 18.71 -3.67
N GLY A 196 -5.91 18.37 -4.63
CA GLY A 196 -5.58 17.46 -5.73
C GLY A 196 -5.29 18.22 -7.03
N HIS A 197 -4.29 17.75 -7.78
CA HIS A 197 -3.89 18.30 -9.06
C HIS A 197 -3.68 17.19 -10.10
N ILE A 198 -3.90 17.51 -11.37
CA ILE A 198 -3.62 16.63 -12.50
C ILE A 198 -2.79 17.39 -13.56
N CYS A 199 -2.16 16.65 -14.46
CA CYS A 199 -1.38 17.17 -15.58
C CYS A 199 -2.08 16.88 -16.92
N CYS A 200 -1.43 17.30 -18.01
CA CYS A 200 -1.54 16.65 -19.33
C CYS A 200 -2.90 16.77 -20.04
N GLN A 201 -3.91 17.37 -19.40
CA GLN A 201 -5.23 17.63 -19.99
C GLN A 201 -5.36 19.10 -20.35
N THR A 202 -5.73 19.39 -21.60
CA THR A 202 -5.94 20.77 -22.08
C THR A 202 -7.39 21.25 -21.92
N GLN A 203 -8.33 20.33 -21.70
CA GLN A 203 -9.77 20.62 -21.59
C GLN A 203 -10.27 20.76 -20.14
N GLY A 204 -9.37 20.87 -19.16
CA GLY A 204 -9.72 20.86 -17.74
C GLY A 204 -9.74 19.45 -17.14
N ASP A 205 -10.27 19.30 -15.92
CA ASP A 205 -10.43 18.00 -15.24
C ASP A 205 -11.80 17.39 -15.51
N VAL A 206 -11.97 16.86 -16.73
CA VAL A 206 -13.26 16.36 -17.24
C VAL A 206 -13.86 15.27 -16.35
N ASN A 207 -13.01 14.47 -15.70
CA ASN A 207 -13.40 13.31 -14.91
C ASN A 207 -13.37 13.58 -13.40
N ASP A 208 -13.14 14.82 -12.97
CA ASP A 208 -13.00 15.25 -11.58
C ASP A 208 -11.98 14.40 -10.79
N ILE A 209 -10.90 13.98 -11.47
CA ILE A 209 -9.88 13.08 -10.94
C ILE A 209 -9.12 13.75 -9.80
N SER A 210 -8.84 15.04 -9.92
CA SER A 210 -8.15 15.80 -8.88
C SER A 210 -8.94 15.81 -7.57
N THR A 211 -10.25 16.08 -7.62
CA THR A 211 -11.13 16.06 -6.46
C THR A 211 -11.25 14.66 -5.88
N LYS A 212 -11.43 13.63 -6.71
CA LYS A 212 -11.52 12.24 -6.25
C LYS A 212 -10.24 11.80 -5.52
N ARG A 213 -9.07 12.17 -6.03
CA ARG A 213 -7.77 11.89 -5.38
C ARG A 213 -7.62 12.59 -4.02
N ALA A 214 -7.97 13.89 -3.95
CA ALA A 214 -7.98 14.62 -2.69
C ALA A 214 -8.95 13.99 -1.67
N LYS A 215 -10.14 13.59 -2.14
CA LYS A 215 -11.15 12.89 -1.35
C LYS A 215 -10.68 11.53 -0.85
N ALA A 216 -9.87 10.80 -1.61
CA ALA A 216 -9.33 9.51 -1.20
C ALA A 216 -8.41 9.64 0.02
N VAL A 217 -7.51 10.63 0.01
CA VAL A 217 -6.63 10.95 1.16
C VAL A 217 -7.46 11.41 2.36
N HIS A 218 -8.44 12.30 2.14
CA HIS A 218 -9.37 12.72 3.19
C HIS A 218 -10.10 11.53 3.83
N THR A 219 -10.66 10.66 3.00
CA THR A 219 -11.42 9.48 3.44
C THR A 219 -10.55 8.51 4.23
N TYR A 220 -9.27 8.36 3.84
CA TYR A 220 -8.31 7.58 4.60
C TYR A 220 -8.13 8.13 6.03
N LEU A 221 -7.95 9.44 6.20
CA LEU A 221 -7.78 10.05 7.53
C LEU A 221 -9.06 9.94 8.39
N ILE A 222 -10.24 10.16 7.79
CA ILE A 222 -11.53 9.98 8.48
C ILE A 222 -11.72 8.54 8.96
N ARG A 223 -11.41 7.54 8.11
CA ARG A 223 -11.49 6.11 8.49
C ARG A 223 -10.56 5.78 9.65
N ASN A 224 -9.41 6.46 9.74
CA ASN A 224 -8.47 6.38 10.85
C ASN A 224 -8.78 7.39 11.99
N LYS A 225 -10.04 7.80 12.14
CA LYS A 225 -10.55 8.54 13.31
C LYS A 225 -10.04 9.97 13.48
N ILE A 226 -9.42 10.58 12.46
CA ILE A 226 -9.23 12.02 12.44
C ILE A 226 -10.60 12.70 12.30
N LYS A 227 -10.86 13.71 13.14
CA LYS A 227 -12.16 14.40 13.15
C LYS A 227 -12.37 15.19 11.86
N SER A 228 -13.61 15.15 11.33
CA SER A 228 -13.94 15.77 10.05
C SER A 228 -13.85 17.30 10.04
N ASP A 229 -13.98 17.96 11.20
CA ASP A 229 -13.81 19.41 11.34
C ASP A 229 -12.36 19.90 11.20
N ARG A 230 -11.41 18.95 11.15
CA ARG A 230 -9.98 19.20 10.93
C ARG A 230 -9.55 19.02 9.48
N LEU A 231 -10.46 18.55 8.62
CA LEU A 231 -10.14 18.11 7.27
C LEU A 231 -11.10 18.73 6.27
N SER A 232 -10.56 19.29 5.21
CA SER A 232 -11.29 19.59 3.98
C SER A 232 -10.51 19.04 2.78
N PHE A 233 -11.14 18.98 1.61
CA PHE A 233 -10.47 18.59 0.38
C PHE A 233 -11.02 19.36 -0.82
N LYS A 234 -10.19 19.57 -1.83
CA LYS A 234 -10.55 20.26 -3.07
C LYS A 234 -9.72 19.78 -4.25
N GLY A 235 -10.35 19.57 -5.40
CA GLY A 235 -9.65 19.37 -6.67
C GLY A 235 -9.45 20.70 -7.38
N TYR A 236 -8.24 20.92 -7.89
CA TYR A 236 -7.90 22.07 -8.73
C TYR A 236 -7.70 21.71 -10.19
N GLY A 237 -7.83 20.43 -10.55
CA GLY A 237 -7.62 19.97 -11.92
C GLY A 237 -6.25 20.41 -12.44
N VAL A 238 -6.29 21.08 -13.60
CA VAL A 238 -5.14 21.70 -14.27
C VAL A 238 -5.04 23.22 -14.04
N THR A 239 -5.86 23.79 -13.16
CA THR A 239 -5.98 25.26 -12.99
C THR A 239 -4.83 25.89 -12.19
N ARG A 240 -4.04 25.07 -11.49
CA ARG A 240 -2.89 25.49 -10.67
C ARG A 240 -1.66 24.63 -10.97
N PRO A 241 -1.12 24.70 -12.19
CA PRO A 241 0.05 23.92 -12.56
C PRO A 241 1.31 24.54 -11.94
N MET A 242 2.27 23.69 -11.56
CA MET A 242 3.63 24.12 -11.19
C MET A 242 4.47 24.43 -12.43
N HIS A 243 4.26 23.67 -13.50
CA HIS A 243 4.91 23.85 -14.80
C HIS A 243 3.88 24.13 -15.89
N PRO A 244 4.14 25.06 -16.82
CA PRO A 244 3.19 25.36 -17.90
C PRO A 244 2.75 24.10 -18.66
N ILE A 245 1.46 24.01 -18.98
CA ILE A 245 0.89 22.94 -19.82
C ILE A 245 0.93 23.41 -21.28
N PRO A 246 1.43 22.60 -22.24
CA PRO A 246 1.93 21.23 -22.08
C PRO A 246 3.31 21.17 -21.42
N GLU A 247 3.48 20.18 -20.54
CA GLU A 247 4.73 19.91 -19.84
C GLU A 247 5.84 19.44 -20.80
N LYS A 248 7.10 19.77 -20.50
CA LYS A 248 8.24 19.49 -21.40
C LYS A 248 8.77 18.07 -21.28
N ASN A 249 8.55 17.43 -20.13
CA ASN A 249 9.10 16.12 -19.80
C ASN A 249 8.28 15.46 -18.67
N SER A 250 8.54 14.17 -18.43
CA SER A 250 7.82 13.38 -17.43
C SER A 250 7.96 13.91 -15.99
N GLN A 251 9.07 14.59 -15.65
CA GLN A 251 9.25 15.16 -14.32
C GLN A 251 8.30 16.34 -14.09
N GLU A 252 8.16 17.22 -15.09
CA GLU A 252 7.20 18.33 -15.02
C GLU A 252 5.75 17.82 -14.95
N GLU A 253 5.44 16.73 -15.66
CA GLU A 253 4.14 16.08 -15.55
C GLU A 253 3.87 15.53 -14.14
N ASP A 254 4.87 14.87 -13.53
CA ASP A 254 4.77 14.34 -12.17
C ASP A 254 4.61 15.47 -11.13
N ASP A 255 5.31 16.58 -11.31
CA ASP A 255 5.16 17.76 -10.45
C ASP A 255 3.76 18.39 -10.59
N ASN A 256 3.15 18.38 -11.78
CA ASN A 256 1.77 18.78 -11.96
C ASN A 256 0.78 17.74 -11.39
N ARG A 257 1.06 16.44 -11.48
CA ARG A 257 0.28 15.34 -10.87
C ARG A 257 0.61 15.16 -9.38
N ARG A 258 0.17 16.08 -8.54
CA ARG A 258 0.47 16.05 -7.10
C ARG A 258 -0.77 16.13 -6.22
N VAL A 259 -0.55 15.80 -4.94
CA VAL A 259 -1.45 16.14 -3.84
C VAL A 259 -0.68 17.00 -2.85
N GLU A 260 -1.31 18.07 -2.38
CA GLU A 260 -0.74 19.01 -1.42
C GLU A 260 -1.65 19.09 -0.19
N ILE A 261 -1.08 19.49 0.94
CA ILE A 261 -1.82 19.89 2.13
C ILE A 261 -1.61 21.38 2.37
N LEU A 262 -2.69 22.13 2.46
CA LEU A 262 -2.68 23.51 2.92
C LEU A 262 -2.88 23.51 4.43
N ILE A 263 -1.98 24.15 5.17
CA ILE A 263 -2.14 24.35 6.60
C ILE A 263 -3.20 25.43 6.82
N VAL A 264 -4.32 25.05 7.44
CA VAL A 264 -5.43 25.98 7.75
C VAL A 264 -5.20 26.63 9.12
N SER A 265 -4.79 25.83 10.10
CA SER A 265 -4.40 26.27 11.43
C SER A 265 -3.58 25.18 12.13
N ASN A 266 -2.69 25.53 13.06
CA ASN A 266 -1.93 24.61 13.89
C ASN A 266 -1.97 24.97 15.37
#